data_AF-A0AAW2IZH9-F1
#
_entry.id   AF-A0AAW2IZH9-F1
#
_cell.length_a   1.000
_cell.length_b   1.000
_cell.length_c   1.000
_cell.angle_alpha   90.00
_cell.angle_beta   90.00
_cell.angle_gamma   90.00
#
_symmetry.space_group_name_H-M   'P 1'
#
loop_
_entity.id
_entity.type
_entity.pdbx_description
1 polymer ?
#
loop_
_entity_poly.entity_id
_entity_poly.type
_entity_poly.pdbx_seq_one_letter_code
_entity_poly.pdbx_strand_id
1 'polypeptide(L)'
;MEHLSRFKNAALLHHYTDGIKCRVFVTTFTGAAQQLFNQLPVGAIGSFQEFRCLFLHQFASSRKVRKTELSLFAVRQKEDKPLKEYLQRFNTTALEVPAATQEVKASAFSQGLLDGHFFKSLAKIPVSKFDALLARAAKYINMEEA
;
A
#
# COMPACT_ATOMS: atom_id res chain seq x y z
N MET A 1 -7.42 7.10 8.76
CA MET A 1 -7.56 7.23 10.22
C MET A 1 -7.32 8.66 10.67
N GLU A 2 -6.30 9.33 10.14
CA GLU A 2 -5.97 10.72 10.47
C GLU A 2 -7.12 11.73 10.18
N HIS A 3 -7.79 11.61 9.04
CA HIS A 3 -8.94 12.47 8.66
C HIS A 3 -10.05 12.48 9.72
N LEU A 4 -10.41 11.30 10.22
CA LEU A 4 -11.46 11.14 11.24
C LEU A 4 -11.04 11.71 12.60
N SER A 5 -9.75 11.60 12.94
CA SER A 5 -9.20 12.18 14.17
C SER A 5 -9.24 13.70 14.15
N ARG A 6 -8.78 14.30 13.03
CA ARG A 6 -8.81 15.76 12.81
C ARG A 6 -10.24 16.30 12.88
N PHE A 7 -11.19 15.63 12.23
CA PHE A 7 -12.59 16.04 12.29
C PHE A 7 -13.19 15.95 13.69
N LYS A 8 -12.89 14.90 14.47
CA LYS A 8 -13.39 14.77 15.83
C LYS A 8 -12.94 15.93 16.73
N ASN A 9 -11.69 16.35 16.59
CA ASN A 9 -11.16 17.48 17.35
C ASN A 9 -11.86 18.80 16.96
N ALA A 10 -12.08 19.04 15.66
CA ALA A 10 -12.82 20.22 15.20
C ALA A 10 -14.29 20.19 15.66
N ALA A 11 -14.96 19.05 15.56
CA ALA A 11 -16.35 18.89 15.99
C ALA A 11 -16.53 19.08 17.51
N LEU A 12 -15.53 18.69 18.31
CA LEU A 12 -15.51 18.93 19.75
C LEU A 12 -15.34 20.42 20.07
N LEU A 13 -14.41 21.09 19.38
CA LEU A 13 -14.15 22.53 19.55
C LEU A 13 -15.38 23.40 19.24
N HIS A 14 -16.17 23.00 18.24
CA HIS A 14 -17.38 23.72 17.83
C HIS A 14 -18.67 23.19 18.49
N HIS A 15 -18.59 22.28 19.46
CA HIS A 15 -19.73 21.71 20.19
C HIS A 15 -20.85 21.14 19.28
N TYR A 16 -20.49 20.47 18.19
CA TYR A 16 -21.47 19.93 17.27
C TYR A 16 -22.33 18.82 17.89
N THR A 17 -23.65 18.88 17.66
CA THR A 17 -24.54 17.74 17.90
C THR A 17 -24.28 16.64 16.87
N ASP A 18 -24.68 15.40 17.14
CA ASP A 18 -24.40 14.28 16.23
C ASP A 18 -24.98 14.47 14.83
N GLY A 19 -26.16 15.09 14.71
CA GLY A 19 -26.74 15.43 13.41
C GLY A 19 -25.95 16.51 12.65
N ILE A 20 -25.30 17.44 13.35
CA ILE A 20 -24.39 18.43 12.73
C ILE A 20 -23.08 17.75 12.33
N LYS A 21 -22.53 16.87 13.18
CA LYS A 21 -21.31 16.11 12.85
C LYS A 21 -21.46 15.31 11.56
N CYS A 22 -22.57 14.59 11.37
CA CYS A 22 -22.82 13.84 10.14
C CYS A 22 -22.86 14.76 8.91
N ARG A 23 -23.62 15.87 8.98
CA ARG A 23 -23.76 16.82 7.86
C ARG A 23 -22.42 17.46 7.47
N VAL A 24 -21.67 17.95 8.45
CA VAL A 24 -20.36 18.59 8.20
C VAL A 24 -19.31 17.56 7.77
N PHE A 25 -19.38 16.31 8.23
CA PHE A 25 -18.43 15.30 7.76
C PHE A 25 -18.65 14.95 6.30
N VAL A 26 -19.92 14.85 5.87
CA VAL A 26 -20.29 14.57 4.48
C VAL A 26 -19.77 15.66 3.54
N THR A 27 -19.70 16.93 3.96
CA THR A 27 -19.11 17.99 3.13
C THR A 27 -17.60 17.83 2.92
N THR A 28 -16.93 16.98 3.71
CA THR A 28 -15.51 16.63 3.48
C THR A 28 -15.32 15.50 2.46
N PHE A 29 -16.41 14.88 2.00
CA PHE A 29 -16.35 13.80 1.02
C PHE A 29 -16.13 14.32 -0.39
N THR A 30 -15.24 13.63 -1.09
CA THR A 30 -14.96 13.86 -2.52
C THR A 30 -14.93 12.51 -3.24
N GLY A 31 -15.26 12.51 -4.53
CA GLY A 31 -15.20 11.30 -5.38
C GLY A 31 -16.07 10.15 -4.86
N ALA A 32 -15.47 8.96 -4.75
CA ALA A 32 -16.16 7.72 -4.37
C ALA A 32 -16.87 7.79 -3.00
N ALA A 33 -16.38 8.61 -2.07
CA ALA A 33 -17.00 8.81 -0.76
C ALA A 33 -18.36 9.50 -0.84
N GLN A 34 -18.45 10.50 -1.71
CA GLN A 34 -19.68 11.27 -1.91
C GLN A 34 -20.71 10.44 -2.66
N GLN A 35 -20.29 9.70 -3.69
CA GLN A 35 -21.18 8.80 -4.44
C GLN A 35 -21.80 7.72 -3.55
N LEU A 36 -21.00 7.10 -2.68
CA LEU A 36 -21.50 6.12 -1.73
C LEU A 36 -22.52 6.71 -0.75
N PHE A 37 -22.23 7.89 -0.21
CA PHE A 37 -23.14 8.54 0.72
C PHE A 37 -24.49 8.86 0.07
N ASN A 38 -24.49 9.29 -1.19
CA ASN A 38 -25.71 9.60 -1.94
C ASN A 38 -26.56 8.36 -2.27
N GLN A 39 -25.99 7.14 -2.17
CA GLN A 39 -26.72 5.89 -2.38
C GLN A 39 -27.38 5.36 -1.11
N LEU A 40 -27.14 5.98 0.06
CA LEU A 40 -27.74 5.55 1.31
C LEU A 40 -29.22 5.99 1.38
N PRO A 41 -30.12 5.13 1.88
CA PRO A 41 -31.50 5.50 2.13
C PRO A 41 -31.60 6.66 3.14
N VAL A 42 -32.61 7.50 2.96
CA VAL A 42 -32.93 8.55 3.93
C VAL A 42 -33.22 7.90 5.29
N GLY A 43 -32.54 8.36 6.34
CA GLY A 43 -32.68 7.80 7.69
C GLY A 43 -31.83 6.57 7.99
N ALA A 44 -30.98 6.11 7.06
CA ALA A 44 -30.07 4.98 7.29
C ALA A 44 -28.97 5.23 8.33
N ILE A 45 -28.80 6.48 8.77
CA ILE A 45 -27.80 6.91 9.76
C ILE A 45 -28.54 7.70 10.84
N GLY A 46 -28.69 7.11 12.02
CA GLY A 46 -29.31 7.74 13.19
C GLY A 46 -28.30 8.43 14.10
N SER A 47 -27.01 8.10 14.02
CA SER A 47 -25.95 8.68 14.85
C SER A 47 -24.62 8.87 14.12
N PHE A 48 -23.77 9.74 14.68
CA PHE A 48 -22.40 9.89 14.18
C PHE A 48 -21.57 8.61 14.38
N GLN A 49 -21.94 7.77 15.35
CA GLN A 49 -21.29 6.49 15.57
C GLN A 49 -21.59 5.48 14.46
N GLU A 50 -22.86 5.34 14.06
CA GLU A 50 -23.26 4.49 12.92
C GLU A 50 -22.62 4.97 11.63
N PHE A 51 -22.64 6.28 11.40
CA PHE A 51 -21.98 6.92 10.29
C PHE A 51 -20.47 6.58 10.23
N ARG A 52 -19.79 6.68 11.38
CA ARG A 52 -18.38 6.34 11.51
C ARG A 52 -18.13 4.86 11.24
N CYS A 53 -19.01 3.97 11.68
CA CYS A 53 -18.91 2.54 11.41
C CYS A 53 -19.08 2.23 9.92
N LEU A 54 -20.07 2.81 9.25
CA LEU A 54 -20.27 2.68 7.80
C LEU A 54 -19.09 3.23 7.01
N PHE A 55 -18.63 4.43 7.36
CA PHE A 55 -17.45 5.03 6.75
C PHE A 55 -16.22 4.14 6.95
N LEU A 56 -15.95 3.68 8.18
CA LEU A 56 -14.82 2.79 8.43
C LEU A 56 -14.98 1.44 7.73
N HIS A 57 -16.17 0.86 7.62
CA HIS A 57 -16.38 -0.40 6.92
C HIS A 57 -16.11 -0.25 5.41
N GLN A 58 -16.69 0.78 4.79
CA GLN A 58 -16.52 1.02 3.36
C GLN A 58 -15.09 1.47 3.02
N PHE A 59 -14.50 2.35 3.83
CA PHE A 59 -13.15 2.88 3.60
C PHE A 59 -12.03 2.02 4.16
N ALA A 60 -12.31 1.09 5.10
CA ALA A 60 -11.36 0.02 5.43
C ALA A 60 -11.26 -0.97 4.27
N SER A 61 -12.37 -1.22 3.57
CA SER A 61 -12.37 -2.00 2.32
C SER A 61 -11.74 -1.22 1.16
N SER A 62 -11.82 0.12 1.18
CA SER A 62 -11.11 1.00 0.23
C SER A 62 -9.66 1.30 0.63
N ARG A 63 -9.15 0.78 1.76
CA ARG A 63 -7.69 0.77 1.98
C ARG A 63 -7.15 -0.08 0.84
N LYS A 64 -6.38 0.58 -0.06
CA LYS A 64 -5.58 -0.02 -1.15
C LYS A 64 -5.66 -1.54 -1.08
N VAL A 65 -6.42 -2.17 -1.99
CA VAL A 65 -6.56 -3.63 -2.13
C VAL A 65 -5.34 -4.30 -1.51
N ARG A 66 -5.53 -5.02 -0.38
CA ARG A 66 -4.39 -5.56 0.38
C ARG A 66 -3.48 -6.27 -0.62
N LYS A 67 -2.24 -5.78 -0.73
CA LYS A 67 -1.28 -6.44 -1.62
C LYS A 67 -1.04 -7.85 -1.08
N THR A 68 -1.19 -8.81 -1.97
CA THR A 68 -0.92 -10.22 -1.71
C THR A 68 0.52 -10.54 -2.12
N GLU A 69 1.00 -11.75 -1.82
CA GLU A 69 2.31 -12.21 -2.29
C GLU A 69 2.43 -12.12 -3.83
N LEU A 70 1.32 -12.34 -4.56
CA LEU A 70 1.25 -12.16 -6.01
C LEU A 70 1.63 -10.74 -6.47
N SER A 71 1.42 -9.73 -5.62
CA SER A 71 1.81 -8.35 -5.92
C SER A 71 3.32 -8.19 -6.04
N LEU A 72 4.12 -9.04 -5.38
CA LEU A 72 5.58 -9.04 -5.52
C LEU A 72 6.02 -9.54 -6.91
N PHE A 73 5.36 -10.57 -7.43
CA PHE A 73 5.65 -11.15 -8.75
C PHE A 73 5.25 -10.24 -9.92
N ALA A 74 4.42 -9.23 -9.65
CA ALA A 74 4.06 -8.20 -10.62
C ALA A 74 5.15 -7.11 -10.76
N VAL A 75 6.08 -7.00 -9.80
CA VAL A 75 7.17 -6.02 -9.89
C VAL A 75 8.24 -6.54 -10.84
N ARG A 76 8.45 -5.83 -11.95
CA ARG A 76 9.49 -6.16 -12.95
C ARG A 76 10.53 -5.06 -13.05
N GLN A 77 11.78 -5.45 -13.30
CA GLN A 77 12.83 -4.55 -13.77
C GLN A 77 12.50 -4.16 -15.21
N LYS A 78 12.65 -2.88 -15.54
CA LYS A 78 12.39 -2.35 -16.89
C LYS A 78 13.71 -2.25 -17.65
N GLU A 79 13.67 -2.42 -18.96
CA GLU A 79 14.87 -2.55 -19.82
C GLU A 79 15.80 -1.33 -19.73
N ASP A 80 15.22 -0.16 -19.54
CA ASP A 80 15.88 1.13 -19.43
C ASP A 80 16.24 1.53 -17.99
N LYS A 81 15.96 0.68 -16.99
CA LYS A 81 16.08 1.05 -15.58
C LYS A 81 17.15 0.25 -14.83
N PRO A 82 18.01 0.94 -14.05
CA PRO A 82 19.08 0.30 -13.30
C PRO A 82 18.54 -0.60 -12.19
N LEU A 83 19.40 -1.52 -11.71
CA LEU A 83 19.03 -2.48 -10.66
C LEU A 83 18.56 -1.78 -9.38
N LYS A 84 19.14 -0.61 -9.07
CA LYS A 84 18.78 0.23 -7.91
C LYS A 84 17.32 0.68 -7.92
N GLU A 85 16.81 1.13 -9.07
CA GLU A 85 15.43 1.60 -9.18
C GLU A 85 14.45 0.42 -9.04
N TYR A 86 14.80 -0.73 -9.62
CA TYR A 86 14.02 -1.95 -9.42
C TYR A 86 13.97 -2.38 -7.95
N LEU A 87 15.13 -2.42 -7.28
CA LEU A 87 15.24 -2.77 -5.88
C LEU A 87 14.39 -1.84 -4.99
N GLN A 88 14.43 -0.53 -5.23
CA GLN A 88 13.60 0.43 -4.50
C GLN A 88 12.10 0.13 -4.65
N ARG A 89 11.61 -0.07 -5.88
CA ARG A 89 10.20 -0.41 -6.14
C ARG A 89 9.79 -1.74 -5.52
N PHE A 90 10.67 -2.73 -5.57
CA PHE A 90 10.42 -4.03 -4.97
C PHE A 90 10.32 -3.91 -3.45
N ASN A 91 11.24 -3.20 -2.79
CA ASN A 91 11.21 -2.99 -1.35
C ASN A 91 9.95 -2.24 -0.90
N THR A 92 9.50 -1.22 -1.63
CA THR A 92 8.23 -0.56 -1.34
C THR A 92 7.06 -1.53 -1.36
N THR A 93 7.02 -2.44 -2.34
CA THR A 93 5.95 -3.46 -2.43
C THR A 93 6.10 -4.52 -1.33
N ALA A 94 7.31 -4.93 -0.98
CA ALA A 94 7.59 -5.89 0.09
C ALA A 94 7.15 -5.39 1.47
N LEU A 95 7.28 -4.09 1.75
CA LEU A 95 6.78 -3.47 2.98
C LEU A 95 5.25 -3.50 3.08
N GLU A 96 4.55 -3.49 1.95
CA GLU A 96 3.09 -3.60 1.89
C GLU A 96 2.59 -5.05 2.02
N VAL A 97 3.49 -6.06 2.00
CA VAL A 97 3.18 -7.50 2.13
C VAL A 97 4.03 -8.16 3.24
N PRO A 98 3.82 -7.80 4.53
CA PRO A 98 4.66 -8.28 5.63
C PRO A 98 4.56 -9.80 5.87
N ALA A 99 3.47 -10.45 5.43
CA ALA A 99 3.26 -11.89 5.56
C ALA A 99 4.16 -12.73 4.64
N ALA A 100 4.73 -12.13 3.58
CA ALA A 100 5.55 -12.86 2.62
C ALA A 100 6.88 -13.31 3.26
N THR A 101 7.20 -14.60 3.13
CA THR A 101 8.44 -15.17 3.66
C THR A 101 9.67 -14.65 2.89
N GLN A 102 10.86 -14.85 3.47
CA GLN A 102 12.12 -14.49 2.83
C GLN A 102 12.31 -15.22 1.50
N GLU A 103 11.87 -16.47 1.42
CA GLU A 103 11.94 -17.33 0.23
C GLU A 103 11.00 -16.83 -0.86
N VAL A 104 9.76 -16.46 -0.50
CA VAL A 104 8.79 -15.87 -1.44
C VAL A 104 9.32 -14.55 -2.00
N LYS A 105 9.88 -13.69 -1.14
CA LYS A 105 10.48 -12.42 -1.57
C LYS A 105 11.68 -12.64 -2.49
N ALA A 106 12.57 -13.57 -2.16
CA ALA A 106 13.73 -13.89 -2.99
C ALA A 106 13.34 -14.46 -4.36
N SER A 107 12.34 -15.36 -4.39
CA SER A 107 11.80 -15.93 -5.64
C SER A 107 11.15 -14.85 -6.51
N ALA A 108 10.25 -14.04 -5.94
CA ALA A 108 9.59 -12.96 -6.67
C ALA A 108 10.58 -11.92 -7.19
N PHE A 109 11.58 -11.54 -6.38
CA PHE A 109 12.63 -10.62 -6.79
C PHE A 109 13.41 -11.17 -7.99
N SER A 110 13.83 -12.43 -7.92
CA SER A 110 14.64 -13.06 -8.96
C SER A 110 13.87 -13.21 -10.27
N GLN A 111 12.58 -13.56 -10.20
CA GLN A 111 11.71 -13.63 -11.37
C GLN A 111 11.46 -12.27 -12.02
N GLY A 112 11.47 -11.20 -11.24
CA GLY A 112 11.24 -9.85 -11.74
C GLY A 112 12.46 -9.19 -12.38
N LEU A 113 13.66 -9.79 -12.27
CA LEU A 113 14.88 -9.26 -12.88
C LEU A 113 14.87 -9.41 -14.40
N LEU A 114 15.56 -8.48 -15.05
CA LEU A 114 15.95 -8.66 -16.45
C LEU A 114 17.19 -9.53 -16.57
N ASP A 115 17.37 -10.14 -17.74
CA ASP A 115 18.61 -10.84 -18.03
C ASP A 115 19.78 -9.84 -18.04
N GLY A 116 20.75 -10.08 -17.18
CA GLY A 116 21.84 -9.16 -16.89
C GLY A 116 22.86 -9.80 -15.96
N HIS A 117 23.92 -9.07 -15.63
CA HIS A 117 25.03 -9.59 -14.82
C HIS A 117 24.56 -10.10 -13.45
N PHE A 118 23.63 -9.39 -12.81
CA PHE A 118 23.08 -9.81 -11.52
C PHE A 118 22.21 -11.06 -11.65
N PHE A 119 21.31 -11.12 -12.64
CA PHE A 119 20.50 -12.32 -12.91
C PHE A 119 21.37 -13.56 -13.15
N LYS A 120 22.39 -13.44 -14.01
CA LYS A 120 23.36 -14.52 -14.29
C LYS A 120 24.12 -14.96 -13.03
N SER A 121 24.41 -14.03 -12.12
CA SER A 121 25.04 -14.34 -10.83
C SER A 121 24.13 -15.19 -9.94
N LEU A 122 22.83 -14.87 -9.89
CA LEU A 122 21.84 -15.64 -9.14
C LEU A 122 21.60 -17.01 -9.75
N ALA A 123 21.61 -17.13 -11.09
CA ALA A 123 21.49 -18.41 -11.77
C ALA A 123 22.66 -19.36 -11.45
N LYS A 124 23.88 -18.82 -11.33
CA LYS A 124 25.08 -19.60 -10.95
C LYS A 124 25.09 -19.97 -9.47
N ILE A 125 24.73 -19.04 -8.60
CA ILE A 125 24.74 -19.25 -7.14
C ILE A 125 23.38 -18.79 -6.60
N PRO A 126 22.39 -19.70 -6.53
CA PRO A 126 21.07 -19.37 -6.02
C PRO A 126 21.10 -18.84 -4.58
N VAL A 127 20.18 -17.92 -4.27
CA VAL A 127 20.02 -17.35 -2.93
C VAL A 127 18.56 -17.46 -2.53
N SER A 128 18.28 -18.16 -1.43
CA SER A 128 16.92 -18.36 -0.92
C SER A 128 16.50 -17.32 0.12
N LYS A 129 17.44 -16.66 0.80
CA LYS A 129 17.16 -15.63 1.79
C LYS A 129 17.21 -14.24 1.16
N PHE A 130 16.14 -13.48 1.28
CA PHE A 130 16.03 -12.15 0.69
C PHE A 130 17.10 -11.18 1.23
N ASP A 131 17.44 -11.22 2.52
CA ASP A 131 18.49 -10.35 3.08
C ASP A 131 19.87 -10.59 2.45
N ALA A 132 20.21 -11.86 2.17
CA ALA A 132 21.44 -12.22 1.49
C ALA A 132 21.42 -11.81 0.01
N LEU A 133 20.25 -11.85 -0.62
CA LEU A 133 20.05 -11.35 -1.98
C LEU A 133 20.28 -9.84 -2.03
N LEU A 134 19.74 -9.09 -1.07
CA LEU A 134 19.93 -7.64 -0.95
C LEU A 134 21.41 -7.26 -0.81
N ALA A 135 22.13 -7.96 0.07
CA ALA A 135 23.56 -7.74 0.26
C ALA A 135 24.36 -7.99 -1.03
N ARG A 136 23.95 -8.97 -1.84
CA ARG A 136 24.56 -9.22 -3.14
C ARG A 136 24.18 -8.14 -4.16
N ALA A 137 22.90 -7.77 -4.24
CA ALA A 137 22.41 -6.74 -5.15
C ALA A 137 23.14 -5.40 -4.94
N ALA A 138 23.40 -5.03 -3.69
CA ALA A 138 24.16 -3.82 -3.35
C ALA A 138 25.56 -3.79 -4.00
N LYS A 139 26.25 -4.94 -4.08
CA LYS A 139 27.56 -5.03 -4.75
C LYS A 139 27.46 -4.73 -6.24
N TYR A 140 26.41 -5.21 -6.90
CA TYR A 140 26.19 -4.98 -8.33
C TYR A 140 25.72 -3.56 -8.62
N ILE A 141 24.87 -2.99 -7.75
CA ILE A 141 24.47 -1.58 -7.86
C ILE A 141 25.71 -0.67 -7.79
N ASN A 142 26.62 -0.92 -6.84
CA ASN A 142 27.85 -0.13 -6.74
C ASN A 142 28.76 -0.27 -7.97
N MET A 143 28.69 -1.41 -8.70
CA MET A 143 29.44 -1.61 -9.95
C MET A 143 28.77 -0.91 -11.14
N GLU A 144 27.44 -0.79 -11.16
CA GLU A 144 26.70 -0.04 -12.19
C GLU A 144 26.88 1.49 -12.05
N GLU A 145 27.16 1.97 -10.83
CA GLU A 145 27.33 3.40 -10.51
C GLU A 145 28.80 3.87 -10.48
N ALA A 146 29.76 2.97 -10.77
CA ALA A 146 31.20 3.25 -10.81
C ALA A 146 31.68 3.62 -12.21
#